data_AF-A0A534WFE7-F1
#
_entry.id   AF-A0A534WFE7-F1
#
_cell.length_a   1.000
_cell.length_b   1.000
_cell.length_c   1.000
_cell.angle_alpha   90.00
_cell.angle_beta   90.00
_cell.angle_gamma   90.00
#
_symmetry.space_group_name_H-M   'P 1'
#
loop_
_entity.id
_entity.type
_entity.pdbx_description
1 polymer ?
#
loop_
_entity_poly.entity_id
_entity_poly.type
_entity_poly.pdbx_seq_one_letter_code
_entity_poly.pdbx_strand_id
1 'polypeptide(L)'
;MSAVSSAGLAELHEAAASPLARPSAAQLLPAAQSAEGISRLERLLLATARRAPRELAGAAVDLLRAGGKRVRPLLLLLSARAAVPGRRARGRVPLALVAEMVHSATLLHDDVIDDGLTRRGLPAPRVAYGNGVSVIAGDWLLAASLDLALRAKTPGALEALVRTLRQLVEGEARQIALRGKTDFSSDDALQIAYLKTGSLFAFCGEAGALAARAPQEVAFALRDFGLRAGTTFQIADDLLDFESDAATLGKAVLADVSEGKPSLPLAIALKRLPPLREEMASLLRPEPGASEDEVRARVRAFAARLSRTGALGAARRIAEKERDAALAALERVPQGSTRDLLAHVARALLSRSH
;
A
#
# COMPACT_ATOMS: atom_id res chain seq x y z
N MET A 1 0.48 -23.49 -21.16
CA MET A 1 -0.46 -23.36 -20.03
C MET A 1 0.03 -24.29 -18.92
N SER A 2 0.78 -23.80 -17.94
CA SER A 2 1.05 -24.56 -16.71
C SER A 2 0.14 -23.98 -15.64
N ALA A 3 -0.84 -24.77 -15.20
CA ALA A 3 -1.66 -24.44 -14.06
C ALA A 3 -0.77 -24.58 -12.82
N VAL A 4 -0.56 -23.50 -12.08
CA VAL A 4 0.01 -23.61 -10.74
C VAL A 4 -1.02 -24.38 -9.91
N SER A 5 -0.59 -25.52 -9.35
CA SER A 5 -1.52 -26.54 -8.90
C SER A 5 -2.30 -26.08 -7.67
N SER A 6 -3.57 -26.45 -7.60
CA SER A 6 -4.41 -26.28 -6.43
C SER A 6 -3.80 -26.89 -5.14
N ALA A 7 -2.81 -27.77 -5.25
CA ALA A 7 -2.16 -28.43 -4.12
C ALA A 7 -1.33 -27.45 -3.27
N GLY A 8 -0.53 -26.57 -3.87
CA GLY A 8 0.31 -25.64 -3.10
C GLY A 8 -0.48 -24.60 -2.28
N LEU A 9 -1.67 -24.21 -2.74
CA LEU A 9 -2.58 -23.33 -1.97
C LEU A 9 -3.35 -24.09 -0.88
N ALA A 10 -3.63 -25.38 -1.10
CA ALA A 10 -4.26 -26.23 -0.08
C ALA A 10 -3.30 -26.47 1.09
N GLU A 11 -2.03 -26.78 0.80
CA GLU A 11 -0.96 -26.90 1.80
C GLU A 11 -0.75 -25.59 2.58
N LEU A 12 -0.82 -24.44 1.89
CA LEU A 12 -0.76 -23.13 2.55
C LEU A 12 -1.95 -22.84 3.45
N HIS A 13 -3.14 -23.28 3.05
CA HIS A 13 -4.34 -23.16 3.87
C HIS A 13 -4.23 -24.03 5.12
N GLU A 14 -3.77 -25.27 5.00
CA GLU A 14 -3.52 -26.17 6.14
C GLU A 14 -2.48 -25.58 7.11
N ALA A 15 -1.38 -25.03 6.58
CA ALA A 15 -0.36 -24.35 7.38
C ALA A 15 -0.90 -23.11 8.09
N ALA A 16 -1.77 -22.33 7.42
CA ALA A 16 -2.41 -21.14 7.98
C ALA A 16 -3.50 -21.46 9.01
N ALA A 17 -4.22 -22.58 8.84
CA ALA A 17 -5.31 -23.02 9.70
C ALA A 17 -4.83 -23.70 11.00
N SER A 18 -3.56 -24.06 11.10
CA SER A 18 -2.99 -24.69 12.31
C SER A 18 -2.96 -23.73 13.51
N PRO A 19 -3.67 -24.04 14.62
CA PRO A 19 -3.70 -23.20 15.83
C PRO A 19 -2.32 -23.03 16.49
N LEU A 20 -1.42 -24.00 16.27
CA LEU A 20 -0.08 -24.07 16.86
C LEU A 20 0.97 -23.28 16.06
N ALA A 21 0.71 -22.98 14.78
CA ALA A 21 1.72 -22.37 13.90
C ALA A 21 1.52 -20.87 13.66
N ARG A 22 0.26 -20.37 13.66
CA ARG A 22 -0.13 -18.97 13.30
C ARG A 22 0.94 -18.24 12.46
N PRO A 23 1.23 -18.73 11.25
CA PRO A 23 2.39 -18.27 10.51
C PRO A 23 2.29 -16.77 10.23
N SER A 24 3.39 -16.07 10.41
CA SER A 24 3.45 -14.62 10.25
C SER A 24 3.21 -14.20 8.80
N ALA A 25 2.93 -12.91 8.59
CA ALA A 25 2.89 -12.29 7.26
C ALA A 25 4.11 -12.67 6.40
N ALA A 26 5.29 -12.72 7.04
CA ALA A 26 6.56 -13.02 6.39
C ALA A 26 6.67 -14.49 5.93
N GLN A 27 5.92 -15.41 6.54
CA GLN A 27 5.92 -16.83 6.19
C GLN A 27 4.87 -17.16 5.13
N LEU A 28 3.68 -16.57 5.21
CA LEU A 28 2.58 -16.88 4.30
C LEU A 28 2.69 -16.17 2.95
N LEU A 29 3.19 -14.92 2.95
CA LEU A 29 3.23 -14.12 1.73
C LEU A 29 4.12 -14.73 0.64
N PRO A 30 5.38 -15.17 0.92
CA PRO A 30 6.24 -15.75 -0.11
C PRO A 30 5.67 -17.04 -0.72
N ALA A 31 5.05 -17.88 0.10
CA ALA A 31 4.49 -19.12 -0.38
C ALA A 31 3.21 -18.89 -1.21
N ALA A 32 2.33 -17.97 -0.79
CA ALA A 32 1.17 -17.55 -1.59
C ALA A 32 1.60 -16.92 -2.94
N GLN A 33 2.66 -16.11 -2.93
CA GLN A 33 3.25 -15.55 -4.15
C GLN A 33 3.78 -16.63 -5.10
N SER A 34 4.49 -17.63 -4.57
CA SER A 34 4.96 -18.78 -5.36
C SER A 34 3.79 -19.53 -5.99
N ALA A 35 2.76 -19.81 -5.19
CA ALA A 35 1.56 -20.55 -5.62
C ALA A 35 0.69 -19.79 -6.63
N GLU A 36 0.74 -18.45 -6.67
CA GLU A 36 0.08 -17.65 -7.71
C GLU A 36 1.01 -17.24 -8.86
N GLY A 37 2.26 -17.71 -8.86
CA GLY A 37 3.20 -17.52 -9.96
C GLY A 37 3.70 -16.07 -10.10
N ILE A 38 3.88 -15.36 -8.99
CA ILE A 38 4.35 -13.96 -8.98
C ILE A 38 5.67 -13.77 -9.72
N SER A 39 6.61 -14.72 -9.69
CA SER A 39 7.85 -14.61 -10.47
C SER A 39 7.62 -14.48 -11.98
N ARG A 40 6.53 -15.06 -12.51
CA ARG A 40 6.13 -14.85 -13.91
C ARG A 40 5.57 -13.45 -14.12
N LEU A 41 4.78 -12.95 -13.17
CA LEU A 41 4.27 -11.59 -13.19
C LEU A 41 5.42 -10.57 -13.18
N GLU A 42 6.46 -10.78 -12.36
CA GLU A 42 7.64 -9.90 -12.33
C GLU A 42 8.37 -9.85 -13.66
N ARG A 43 8.56 -11.00 -14.33
CA ARG A 43 9.14 -11.03 -15.67
C ARG A 43 8.31 -10.25 -16.68
N LEU A 44 6.98 -10.39 -16.62
CA LEU A 44 6.07 -9.64 -17.50
C LEU A 44 6.10 -8.14 -17.20
N LEU A 45 6.14 -7.76 -15.93
CA LEU A 45 6.19 -6.37 -15.48
C LEU A 45 7.47 -5.68 -15.96
N LEU A 46 8.63 -6.33 -15.79
CA LEU A 46 9.90 -5.84 -16.32
C LEU A 46 9.91 -5.79 -17.85
N ALA A 47 9.34 -6.79 -18.51
CA ALA A 47 9.22 -6.79 -19.97
C ALA A 47 8.34 -5.64 -20.47
N THR A 48 7.26 -5.31 -19.74
CA THR A 48 6.44 -4.12 -20.03
C THR A 48 7.26 -2.87 -19.82
N ALA A 49 7.87 -2.65 -18.65
CA ALA A 49 8.67 -1.44 -18.37
C ALA A 49 9.78 -1.18 -19.40
N ARG A 50 10.41 -2.24 -19.93
CA ARG A 50 11.42 -2.13 -20.99
C ARG A 50 10.89 -1.66 -22.34
N ARG A 51 9.57 -1.61 -22.55
CA ARG A 51 8.95 -1.06 -23.77
C ARG A 51 8.82 0.46 -23.72
N ALA A 52 9.14 1.09 -22.60
CA ALA A 52 9.25 2.53 -22.53
C ALA A 52 10.31 3.05 -23.52
N PRO A 53 10.20 4.32 -23.97
CA PRO A 53 11.30 5.01 -24.64
C PRO A 53 12.63 4.81 -23.89
N ARG A 54 13.73 4.71 -24.65
CA ARG A 54 15.05 4.35 -24.12
C ARG A 54 15.48 5.27 -22.96
N GLU A 55 15.11 6.53 -23.06
CA GLU A 55 15.39 7.61 -22.12
C GLU A 55 14.67 7.43 -20.77
N LEU A 56 13.53 6.72 -20.75
CA LEU A 56 12.67 6.54 -19.58
C LEU A 56 12.80 5.14 -18.96
N ALA A 57 13.15 4.14 -19.77
CA ALA A 57 13.12 2.74 -19.38
C ALA A 57 13.97 2.44 -18.15
N GLY A 58 15.10 3.14 -17.96
CA GLY A 58 15.97 2.99 -16.79
C GLY A 58 15.23 3.23 -15.47
N ALA A 59 14.57 4.38 -15.34
CA ALA A 59 13.86 4.76 -14.11
C ALA A 59 12.78 3.74 -13.70
N ALA A 60 11.96 3.31 -14.65
CA ALA A 60 10.92 2.32 -14.39
C ALA A 60 11.50 0.93 -14.07
N VAL A 61 12.52 0.49 -14.80
CA VAL A 61 13.15 -0.83 -14.61
C VAL A 61 13.86 -0.91 -13.27
N ASP A 62 14.60 0.12 -12.89
CA ASP A 62 15.38 0.12 -11.65
C ASP A 62 14.48 0.19 -10.42
N LEU A 63 13.39 0.98 -10.46
CA LEU A 63 12.37 0.95 -9.41
C LEU A 63 11.76 -0.45 -9.23
N LEU A 64 11.44 -1.13 -10.33
CA LEU A 64 10.87 -2.47 -10.30
C LEU A 64 11.86 -3.53 -9.79
N ARG A 65 13.14 -3.41 -10.19
CA ARG A 65 14.25 -4.28 -9.75
C ARG A 65 14.61 -4.09 -8.29
N ALA A 66 14.39 -2.90 -7.72
CA ALA A 66 14.55 -2.65 -6.29
C ALA A 66 13.64 -3.54 -5.41
N GLY A 67 12.73 -4.32 -6.02
CA GLY A 67 12.00 -5.40 -5.36
C GLY A 67 10.60 -4.97 -4.95
N GLY A 68 10.13 -5.45 -3.80
CA GLY A 68 8.80 -5.14 -3.26
C GLY A 68 8.02 -6.39 -2.87
N LYS A 69 7.11 -6.25 -1.90
CA LYS A 69 6.33 -7.37 -1.35
C LYS A 69 5.19 -7.86 -2.26
N ARG A 70 4.98 -7.25 -3.45
CA ARG A 70 3.95 -7.63 -4.46
C ARG A 70 2.55 -7.91 -3.88
N VAL A 71 2.16 -7.19 -2.83
CA VAL A 71 0.91 -7.44 -2.10
C VAL A 71 -0.30 -7.21 -3.00
N ARG A 72 -0.29 -6.13 -3.79
CA ARG A 72 -1.39 -5.73 -4.69
C ARG A 72 -1.66 -6.77 -5.79
N PRO A 73 -0.67 -7.21 -6.59
CA PRO A 73 -0.83 -8.33 -7.51
C PRO A 73 -1.34 -9.60 -6.85
N LEU A 74 -0.78 -9.99 -5.70
CA LEU A 74 -1.21 -11.19 -5.00
C LEU A 74 -2.68 -11.08 -4.61
N LEU A 75 -3.09 -9.95 -4.03
CA LEU A 75 -4.47 -9.69 -3.63
C LEU A 75 -5.43 -9.87 -4.81
N LEU A 76 -5.10 -9.28 -5.97
CA LEU A 76 -5.94 -9.41 -7.16
C LEU A 76 -6.06 -10.85 -7.64
N LEU A 77 -4.95 -11.59 -7.68
CA LEU A 77 -4.92 -12.99 -8.12
C LEU A 77 -5.73 -13.90 -7.18
N LEU A 78 -5.61 -13.67 -5.86
CA LEU A 78 -6.38 -14.38 -4.83
C LEU A 78 -7.86 -14.00 -4.90
N SER A 79 -8.20 -12.72 -5.05
CA SER A 79 -9.58 -12.26 -5.21
C SER A 79 -10.24 -12.87 -6.43
N ALA A 80 -9.55 -12.95 -7.58
CA ALA A 80 -10.07 -13.61 -8.78
C ALA A 80 -10.35 -15.09 -8.55
N ARG A 81 -9.52 -15.77 -7.76
CA ARG A 81 -9.67 -17.20 -7.47
C ARG A 81 -10.76 -17.47 -6.43
N ALA A 82 -10.87 -16.63 -5.40
CA ALA A 82 -11.89 -16.73 -4.36
C ALA A 82 -13.28 -16.36 -4.87
N ALA A 83 -13.39 -15.42 -5.81
CA ALA A 83 -14.67 -14.89 -6.27
C ALA A 83 -15.56 -15.94 -6.96
N VAL A 84 -14.96 -16.87 -7.72
CA VAL A 84 -15.67 -17.99 -8.36
C VAL A 84 -14.74 -19.23 -8.36
N PRO A 85 -14.79 -20.08 -7.32
CA PRO A 85 -13.92 -21.25 -7.22
C PRO A 85 -13.96 -22.14 -8.46
N GLY A 86 -12.78 -22.60 -8.90
CA GLY A 86 -12.63 -23.47 -10.08
C GLY A 86 -12.73 -22.77 -11.45
N ARG A 87 -13.17 -21.51 -11.51
CA ARG A 87 -13.27 -20.77 -12.77
C ARG A 87 -11.92 -20.19 -13.20
N ARG A 88 -11.59 -20.34 -14.48
CA ARG A 88 -10.44 -19.66 -15.11
C ARG A 88 -10.74 -18.19 -15.40
N ALA A 89 -10.17 -17.28 -14.63
CA ALA A 89 -10.25 -15.83 -14.85
C ALA A 89 -9.11 -15.34 -15.76
N ARG A 90 -9.33 -15.30 -17.09
CA ARG A 90 -8.28 -14.93 -18.07
C ARG A 90 -7.71 -13.52 -17.85
N GLY A 91 -8.53 -12.57 -17.43
CA GLY A 91 -8.13 -11.17 -17.19
C GLY A 91 -7.28 -10.94 -15.94
N ARG A 92 -7.17 -11.92 -15.02
CA ARG A 92 -6.56 -11.70 -13.70
C ARG A 92 -5.08 -11.35 -13.76
N VAL A 93 -4.30 -11.97 -14.66
CA VAL A 93 -2.86 -11.68 -14.76
C VAL A 93 -2.60 -10.31 -15.37
N PRO A 94 -3.23 -9.92 -16.51
CA PRO A 94 -3.15 -8.55 -17.00
C PRO A 94 -3.55 -7.51 -15.95
N LEU A 95 -4.65 -7.71 -15.22
CA LEU A 95 -5.10 -6.74 -14.22
C LEU A 95 -4.18 -6.69 -12.98
N ALA A 96 -3.56 -7.81 -12.60
CA ALA A 96 -2.53 -7.82 -11.56
C ALA A 96 -1.28 -7.01 -11.97
N LEU A 97 -0.90 -7.07 -13.25
CA LEU A 97 0.15 -6.20 -13.79
C LEU A 97 -0.27 -4.73 -13.76
N VAL A 98 -1.51 -4.42 -14.16
CA VAL A 98 -2.07 -3.05 -14.08
C VAL A 98 -1.94 -2.50 -12.66
N ALA A 99 -2.34 -3.27 -11.63
CA ALA A 99 -2.26 -2.82 -10.25
C ALA A 99 -0.82 -2.48 -9.81
N GLU A 100 0.18 -3.29 -10.18
CA GLU A 100 1.59 -3.01 -9.84
C GLU A 100 2.17 -1.88 -10.69
N MET A 101 1.75 -1.73 -11.95
CA MET A 101 2.18 -0.63 -12.81
C MET A 101 1.68 0.71 -12.28
N VAL A 102 0.40 0.78 -11.88
CA VAL A 102 -0.17 1.97 -11.23
C VAL A 102 0.59 2.27 -9.94
N HIS A 103 0.80 1.27 -9.08
CA HIS A 103 1.58 1.47 -7.85
C HIS A 103 3.01 1.95 -8.13
N SER A 104 3.66 1.40 -9.15
CA SER A 104 5.03 1.80 -9.51
C SER A 104 5.06 3.22 -10.06
N ALA A 105 4.05 3.64 -10.82
CA ALA A 105 3.91 5.01 -11.27
C ALA A 105 3.74 5.98 -10.10
N THR A 106 2.88 5.65 -9.11
CA THR A 106 2.73 6.51 -7.93
C THR A 106 4.04 6.64 -7.17
N LEU A 107 4.85 5.59 -7.06
CA LEU A 107 6.16 5.68 -6.40
C LEU A 107 7.14 6.61 -7.14
N LEU A 108 7.16 6.59 -8.48
CA LEU A 108 8.00 7.51 -9.27
C LEU A 108 7.58 8.97 -9.07
N HIS A 109 6.27 9.22 -9.02
CA HIS A 109 5.71 10.55 -8.79
C HIS A 109 5.92 11.01 -7.36
N ASP A 110 5.64 10.16 -6.38
CA ASP A 110 5.84 10.42 -4.95
C ASP A 110 7.31 10.75 -4.64
N ASP A 111 8.27 10.02 -5.23
CA ASP A 111 9.70 10.32 -5.06
C ASP A 111 10.02 11.78 -5.46
N VAL A 112 9.36 12.33 -6.48
CA VAL A 112 9.52 13.72 -6.93
C VAL A 112 8.79 14.71 -6.02
N ILE A 113 7.56 14.40 -5.61
CA ILE A 113 6.72 15.27 -4.78
C ILE A 113 7.28 15.39 -3.35
N ASP A 114 7.78 14.29 -2.80
CA ASP A 114 8.27 14.17 -1.42
C ASP A 114 9.77 14.43 -1.30
N ASP A 115 10.41 14.86 -2.39
CA ASP A 115 11.85 15.04 -2.47
C ASP A 115 12.68 13.78 -2.07
N GLY A 116 12.12 12.58 -2.25
CA GLY A 116 12.70 11.31 -1.83
C GLY A 116 14.12 11.07 -2.38
N LEU A 117 15.09 10.88 -1.49
CA LEU A 117 16.49 10.65 -1.87
C LEU A 117 16.81 9.18 -2.15
N THR A 118 16.15 8.27 -1.43
CA THR A 118 16.40 6.83 -1.52
C THR A 118 15.10 6.04 -1.56
N ARG A 119 15.10 4.92 -2.29
CA ARG A 119 13.99 3.97 -2.38
C ARG A 119 14.54 2.56 -2.23
N ARG A 120 14.09 1.85 -1.18
CA ARG A 120 14.53 0.47 -0.85
C ARG A 120 16.06 0.30 -0.78
N GLY A 121 16.74 1.27 -0.17
CA GLY A 121 18.20 1.25 0.01
C GLY A 121 19.02 1.63 -1.23
N LEU A 122 18.36 1.98 -2.34
CA LEU A 122 18.99 2.49 -3.56
C LEU A 122 18.68 3.99 -3.74
N PRO A 123 19.48 4.75 -4.52
CA PRO A 123 19.10 6.10 -4.91
C PRO A 123 17.71 6.11 -5.57
N ALA A 124 16.86 7.04 -5.17
CA ALA A 124 15.54 7.17 -5.78
C ALA A 124 15.69 7.54 -7.27
N PRO A 125 14.76 7.12 -8.17
CA PRO A 125 14.83 7.44 -9.59
C PRO A 125 14.97 8.93 -9.89
N ARG A 126 14.41 9.82 -9.06
CA ARG A 126 14.59 11.28 -9.21
C ARG A 126 16.04 11.74 -9.03
N VAL A 127 16.81 11.04 -8.21
CA VAL A 127 18.24 11.32 -7.95
C VAL A 127 19.08 10.74 -9.07
N ALA A 128 18.77 9.51 -9.49
CA ALA A 128 19.53 8.80 -10.51
C ALA A 128 19.30 9.33 -11.93
N TYR A 129 18.09 9.80 -12.25
CA TYR A 129 17.67 10.17 -13.60
C TYR A 129 17.12 11.60 -13.72
N GLY A 130 16.90 12.30 -12.61
CA GLY A 130 16.29 13.62 -12.57
C GLY A 130 14.76 13.59 -12.50
N ASN A 131 14.19 14.68 -11.97
CA ASN A 131 12.74 14.81 -11.77
C ASN A 131 11.95 14.62 -13.07
N GLY A 132 12.41 15.20 -14.19
CA GLY A 132 11.72 15.12 -15.48
C GLY A 132 11.57 13.68 -15.99
N VAL A 133 12.64 12.88 -15.89
CA VAL A 133 12.59 11.46 -16.30
C VAL A 133 11.65 10.67 -15.38
N SER A 134 11.70 10.89 -14.07
CA SER A 134 10.82 10.19 -13.12
C SER A 134 9.34 10.46 -13.37
N VAL A 135 8.96 11.72 -13.60
CA VAL A 135 7.57 12.10 -13.89
C VAL A 135 7.08 11.41 -15.16
N ILE A 136 7.82 11.55 -16.27
CA ILE A 136 7.40 11.00 -17.56
C ILE A 136 7.46 9.46 -17.58
N ALA A 137 8.38 8.84 -16.84
CA ALA A 137 8.39 7.38 -16.66
C ALA A 137 7.16 6.88 -15.88
N GLY A 138 6.71 7.63 -14.87
CA GLY A 138 5.45 7.36 -14.17
C GLY A 138 4.24 7.50 -15.12
N ASP A 139 4.19 8.56 -15.91
CA ASP A 139 3.11 8.79 -16.89
C ASP A 139 3.06 7.67 -17.94
N TRP A 140 4.22 7.21 -18.39
CA TRP A 140 4.32 6.08 -19.30
C TRP A 140 3.77 4.79 -18.69
N LEU A 141 4.10 4.50 -17.42
CA LEU A 141 3.56 3.34 -16.71
C LEU A 141 2.03 3.44 -16.54
N LEU A 142 1.50 4.62 -16.24
CA LEU A 142 0.05 4.85 -16.17
C LEU A 142 -0.62 4.60 -17.53
N ALA A 143 -0.10 5.18 -18.61
CA ALA A 143 -0.62 4.98 -19.96
C ALA A 143 -0.58 3.51 -20.38
N ALA A 144 0.54 2.82 -20.11
CA ALA A 144 0.68 1.39 -20.40
C ALA A 144 -0.26 0.53 -19.54
N SER A 145 -0.58 0.97 -18.31
CA SER A 145 -1.57 0.28 -17.47
C SER A 145 -2.99 0.39 -18.02
N LEU A 146 -3.37 1.55 -18.59
CA LEU A 146 -4.66 1.77 -19.24
C LEU A 146 -4.82 0.91 -20.51
N ASP A 147 -3.80 0.88 -21.38
CA ASP A 147 -3.77 0.00 -22.56
C ASP A 147 -3.88 -1.48 -22.16
N LEU A 148 -3.16 -1.90 -21.10
CA LEU A 148 -3.23 -3.27 -20.62
C LEU A 148 -4.61 -3.62 -20.02
N ALA A 149 -5.25 -2.69 -19.30
CA ALA A 149 -6.59 -2.86 -18.78
C ALA A 149 -7.63 -3.03 -19.91
N LEU A 150 -7.53 -2.23 -20.98
CA LEU A 150 -8.34 -2.37 -22.19
C LEU A 150 -8.14 -3.76 -22.83
N ARG A 151 -6.89 -4.18 -23.02
CA ARG A 151 -6.54 -5.48 -23.62
C ARG A 151 -6.93 -6.68 -22.74
N ALA A 152 -7.13 -6.48 -21.44
CA ALA A 152 -7.60 -7.52 -20.54
C ALA A 152 -9.04 -7.98 -20.86
N LYS A 153 -9.80 -7.19 -21.65
CA LYS A 153 -11.18 -7.51 -22.09
C LYS A 153 -12.08 -7.97 -20.95
N THR A 154 -11.93 -7.33 -19.79
CA THR A 154 -12.69 -7.61 -18.57
C THR A 154 -13.70 -6.48 -18.37
N PRO A 155 -15.01 -6.73 -18.56
CA PRO A 155 -16.02 -5.69 -18.42
C PRO A 155 -15.97 -5.02 -17.04
N GLY A 156 -16.10 -3.69 -16.99
CA GLY A 156 -16.07 -2.91 -15.75
C GLY A 156 -14.66 -2.65 -15.19
N ALA A 157 -13.62 -3.33 -15.68
CA ALA A 157 -12.29 -3.21 -15.09
C ALA A 157 -11.61 -1.88 -15.42
N LEU A 158 -11.85 -1.31 -16.60
CA LEU A 158 -11.33 0.01 -16.96
C LEU A 158 -12.04 1.11 -16.16
N GLU A 159 -13.35 1.00 -15.99
CA GLU A 159 -14.17 1.93 -15.19
C GLU A 159 -13.72 1.91 -13.73
N ALA A 160 -13.46 0.71 -13.18
CA ALA A 160 -12.88 0.55 -11.84
C ALA A 160 -11.49 1.17 -11.75
N LEU A 161 -10.63 0.97 -12.76
CA LEU A 161 -9.29 1.56 -12.80
C LEU A 161 -9.35 3.09 -12.83
N VAL A 162 -10.16 3.68 -13.72
CA VAL A 162 -10.32 5.14 -13.83
C VAL A 162 -10.85 5.74 -12.52
N ARG A 163 -11.83 5.08 -11.88
CA ARG A 163 -12.31 5.48 -10.55
C ARG A 163 -11.18 5.48 -9.53
N THR A 164 -10.36 4.43 -9.49
CA THR A 164 -9.22 4.34 -8.58
C THR A 164 -8.15 5.38 -8.87
N LEU A 165 -7.81 5.66 -10.14
CA LEU A 165 -6.86 6.72 -10.50
C LEU A 165 -7.32 8.09 -9.99
N ARG A 166 -8.61 8.41 -10.13
CA ARG A 166 -9.18 9.65 -9.57
C ARG A 166 -9.06 9.71 -8.05
N GLN A 167 -9.34 8.59 -7.36
CA GLN A 167 -9.20 8.51 -5.91
C GLN A 167 -7.75 8.69 -5.46
N LEU A 168 -6.79 8.08 -6.16
CA LEU A 168 -5.35 8.26 -5.87
C LEU A 168 -4.94 9.73 -5.99
N VAL A 169 -5.32 10.40 -7.08
CA VAL A 169 -5.04 11.83 -7.28
C VAL A 169 -5.70 12.70 -6.21
N GLU A 170 -6.96 12.41 -5.85
CA GLU A 170 -7.65 13.14 -4.78
C GLU A 170 -6.96 12.94 -3.42
N GLY A 171 -6.51 11.72 -3.12
CA GLY A 171 -5.76 11.40 -1.91
C GLY A 171 -4.45 12.18 -1.83
N GLU A 172 -3.70 12.23 -2.93
CA GLU A 172 -2.44 12.98 -3.00
C GLU A 172 -2.67 14.49 -2.88
N ALA A 173 -3.68 15.03 -3.56
CA ALA A 173 -4.03 16.44 -3.46
C ALA A 173 -4.40 16.85 -2.02
N ARG A 174 -5.16 15.99 -1.32
CA ARG A 174 -5.48 16.20 0.11
C ARG A 174 -4.23 16.16 0.98
N GLN A 175 -3.32 15.21 0.75
CA GLN A 175 -2.06 15.12 1.48
C GLN A 175 -1.21 16.39 1.29
N ILE A 176 -1.07 16.86 0.04
CA ILE A 176 -0.36 18.10 -0.29
C ILE A 176 -1.00 19.31 0.42
N ALA A 177 -2.34 19.42 0.38
CA ALA A 177 -3.05 20.54 0.99
C ALA A 177 -2.93 20.61 2.52
N LEU A 178 -2.61 19.48 3.17
CA LEU A 178 -2.43 19.36 4.61
C LEU A 178 -0.95 19.30 5.03
N ARG A 179 -0.02 19.25 4.08
CA ARG A 179 1.41 19.17 4.37
C ARG A 179 1.88 20.37 5.18
N GLY A 180 2.60 20.10 6.27
CA GLY A 180 3.13 21.13 7.16
C GLY A 180 2.06 21.86 7.99
N LYS A 181 0.79 21.44 7.93
CA LYS A 181 -0.25 21.94 8.83
C LYS A 181 -0.26 21.11 10.11
N THR A 182 -0.66 21.75 11.21
CA THR A 182 -0.75 21.11 12.53
C THR A 182 -2.18 20.99 13.02
N ASP A 183 -3.18 21.41 12.22
CA ASP A 183 -4.60 21.48 12.57
C ASP A 183 -5.46 20.38 11.94
N PHE A 184 -4.87 19.42 11.22
CA PHE A 184 -5.59 18.31 10.58
C PHE A 184 -6.23 17.34 11.59
N SER A 185 -7.32 16.70 11.15
CA SER A 185 -8.12 15.77 11.96
C SER A 185 -7.77 14.30 11.70
N SER A 186 -8.28 13.41 12.55
CA SER A 186 -8.18 11.96 12.34
C SER A 186 -8.95 11.53 11.08
N ASP A 187 -10.05 12.21 10.75
CA ASP A 187 -10.85 11.91 9.56
C ASP A 187 -10.08 12.30 8.28
N ASP A 188 -9.32 13.40 8.31
CA ASP A 188 -8.44 13.79 7.22
C ASP A 188 -7.37 12.72 6.96
N ALA A 189 -6.68 12.28 8.01
CA ALA A 189 -5.65 11.25 7.92
C ALA A 189 -6.22 9.92 7.41
N LEU A 190 -7.39 9.51 7.91
CA LEU A 190 -8.08 8.31 7.43
C LEU A 190 -8.49 8.44 5.97
N GLN A 191 -9.03 9.59 5.56
CA GLN A 191 -9.43 9.83 4.17
C GLN A 191 -8.24 9.76 3.21
N ILE A 192 -7.08 10.27 3.61
CA ILE A 192 -5.83 10.11 2.85
C ILE A 192 -5.46 8.63 2.76
N ALA A 193 -5.48 7.87 3.86
CA ALA A 193 -5.19 6.44 3.84
C ALA A 193 -6.15 5.65 2.93
N TYR A 194 -7.45 5.95 2.96
CA TYR A 194 -8.45 5.36 2.06
C TYR A 194 -8.16 5.67 0.60
N LEU A 195 -7.88 6.93 0.27
CA LEU A 195 -7.76 7.39 -1.12
C LEU A 195 -6.40 7.04 -1.73
N LYS A 196 -5.29 7.28 -1.02
CA LYS A 196 -3.92 7.07 -1.51
C LYS A 196 -3.49 5.60 -1.49
N THR A 197 -3.97 4.82 -0.52
CA THR A 197 -3.56 3.42 -0.35
C THR A 197 -4.70 2.43 -0.50
N GLY A 198 -5.80 2.63 0.22
CA GLY A 198 -6.97 1.74 0.22
C GLY A 198 -7.60 1.57 -1.17
N SER A 199 -7.72 2.64 -1.95
CA SER A 199 -8.41 2.65 -3.25
C SER A 199 -7.81 1.69 -4.29
N LEU A 200 -6.48 1.51 -4.27
CA LEU A 200 -5.79 0.59 -5.17
C LEU A 200 -5.90 -0.86 -4.69
N PHE A 201 -5.97 -1.09 -3.37
CA PHE A 201 -6.33 -2.41 -2.85
C PHE A 201 -7.79 -2.76 -3.16
N ALA A 202 -8.70 -1.79 -3.09
CA ALA A 202 -10.09 -1.94 -3.48
C ALA A 202 -10.21 -2.33 -4.97
N PHE A 203 -9.43 -1.67 -5.84
CA PHE A 203 -9.29 -2.09 -7.24
C PHE A 203 -8.81 -3.53 -7.37
N CYS A 204 -7.81 -3.95 -6.59
CA CYS A 204 -7.31 -5.33 -6.64
C CYS A 204 -8.42 -6.35 -6.33
N GLY A 205 -9.22 -6.10 -5.29
CA GLY A 205 -10.36 -6.94 -4.95
C GLY A 205 -11.43 -6.97 -6.05
N GLU A 206 -11.89 -5.80 -6.48
CA GLU A 206 -12.95 -5.65 -7.49
C GLU A 206 -12.52 -6.21 -8.86
N ALA A 207 -11.35 -5.81 -9.37
CA ALA A 207 -10.84 -6.25 -10.66
C ALA A 207 -10.60 -7.77 -10.71
N GLY A 208 -10.18 -8.35 -9.58
CA GLY A 208 -10.10 -9.81 -9.45
C GLY A 208 -11.47 -10.48 -9.64
N ALA A 209 -12.48 -9.99 -8.93
CA ALA A 209 -13.86 -10.49 -9.04
C ALA A 209 -14.44 -10.31 -10.46
N LEU A 210 -14.20 -9.16 -11.08
CA LEU A 210 -14.61 -8.87 -12.46
C LEU A 210 -13.94 -9.81 -13.46
N ALA A 211 -12.64 -10.10 -13.28
CA ALA A 211 -11.92 -11.06 -14.13
C ALA A 211 -12.50 -12.48 -14.07
N ALA A 212 -13.06 -12.85 -12.91
CA ALA A 212 -13.78 -14.12 -12.71
C ALA A 212 -15.25 -14.06 -13.19
N ARG A 213 -15.76 -12.87 -13.54
CA ARG A 213 -17.18 -12.59 -13.81
C ARG A 213 -18.05 -13.07 -12.64
N ALA A 214 -17.64 -12.71 -11.43
CA ALA A 214 -18.38 -13.01 -10.22
C ALA A 214 -19.71 -12.23 -10.17
N PRO A 215 -20.70 -12.68 -9.37
CA PRO A 215 -21.87 -11.88 -9.06
C PRO A 215 -21.49 -10.51 -8.48
N GLN A 216 -22.34 -9.51 -8.72
CA GLN A 216 -22.08 -8.13 -8.30
C GLN A 216 -21.84 -8.01 -6.78
N GLU A 217 -22.59 -8.77 -5.97
CA GLU A 217 -22.44 -8.82 -4.52
C GLU A 217 -21.03 -9.26 -4.10
N VAL A 218 -20.47 -10.28 -4.77
CA VAL A 218 -19.11 -10.78 -4.50
C VAL A 218 -18.07 -9.75 -4.93
N ALA A 219 -18.29 -9.06 -6.05
CA ALA A 219 -17.39 -8.00 -6.50
C ALA A 219 -17.37 -6.81 -5.53
N PHE A 220 -18.52 -6.40 -5.01
CA PHE A 220 -18.62 -5.36 -3.98
C PHE A 220 -17.99 -5.79 -2.66
N ALA A 221 -18.22 -7.03 -2.22
CA ALA A 221 -17.58 -7.60 -1.04
C ALA A 221 -16.05 -7.59 -1.15
N LEU A 222 -15.50 -8.02 -2.29
CA LEU A 222 -14.05 -8.02 -2.50
C LEU A 222 -13.47 -6.61 -2.65
N ARG A 223 -14.23 -5.66 -3.22
CA ARG A 223 -13.84 -4.24 -3.26
C ARG A 223 -13.73 -3.66 -1.84
N ASP A 224 -14.74 -3.91 -1.01
CA ASP A 224 -14.82 -3.42 0.36
C ASP A 224 -13.75 -4.06 1.26
N PHE A 225 -13.56 -5.38 1.13
CA PHE A 225 -12.42 -6.10 1.71
C PHE A 225 -11.08 -5.45 1.34
N GLY A 226 -10.87 -5.20 0.04
CA GLY A 226 -9.64 -4.59 -0.46
C GLY A 226 -9.41 -3.20 0.14
N LEU A 227 -10.44 -2.33 0.12
CA LEU A 227 -10.37 -0.99 0.68
C LEU A 227 -9.89 -1.00 2.13
N ARG A 228 -10.56 -1.80 2.97
CA ARG A 228 -10.30 -1.91 4.41
C ARG A 228 -8.95 -2.55 4.72
N ALA A 229 -8.58 -3.59 3.98
CA ALA A 229 -7.25 -4.21 4.10
C ALA A 229 -6.13 -3.23 3.72
N GLY A 230 -6.32 -2.41 2.68
CA GLY A 230 -5.38 -1.36 2.30
C GLY A 230 -5.29 -0.22 3.31
N THR A 231 -6.42 0.18 3.91
CA THR A 231 -6.43 1.18 4.99
C THR A 231 -5.73 0.64 6.25
N THR A 232 -6.01 -0.61 6.63
CA THR A 232 -5.30 -1.30 7.71
C THR A 232 -3.80 -1.30 7.47
N PHE A 233 -3.39 -1.62 6.24
CA PHE A 233 -1.98 -1.62 5.84
C PHE A 233 -1.34 -0.23 6.01
N GLN A 234 -2.02 0.85 5.58
CA GLN A 234 -1.46 2.19 5.72
C GLN A 234 -1.33 2.61 7.19
N ILE A 235 -2.36 2.37 8.01
CA ILE A 235 -2.30 2.72 9.44
C ILE A 235 -1.20 1.92 10.14
N ALA A 236 -1.00 0.65 9.77
CA ALA A 236 0.08 -0.17 10.28
C ALA A 236 1.46 0.36 9.86
N ASP A 237 1.61 0.86 8.63
CA ASP A 237 2.84 1.50 8.15
C ASP A 237 3.14 2.77 8.97
N ASP A 238 2.15 3.66 9.09
CA ASP A 238 2.27 4.88 9.91
C ASP A 238 2.64 4.54 11.36
N LEU A 239 2.09 3.46 11.95
CA LEU A 239 2.41 3.04 13.32
C LEU A 239 3.87 2.58 13.47
N LEU A 240 4.41 1.86 12.48
CA LEU A 240 5.79 1.38 12.52
C LEU A 240 6.80 2.53 12.60
N ASP A 241 6.52 3.64 11.92
CA ASP A 241 7.36 4.83 11.93
C ASP A 241 7.49 5.43 13.35
N PHE A 242 6.50 5.22 14.23
CA PHE A 242 6.53 5.63 15.65
C PHE A 242 6.91 4.52 16.64
N GLU A 243 7.10 3.28 16.21
CA GLU A 243 7.39 2.14 17.11
C GLU A 243 8.79 1.54 16.93
N SER A 244 9.56 2.02 15.95
CA SER A 244 10.95 1.59 15.74
C SER A 244 11.86 1.86 16.95
N ASP A 245 12.99 1.16 17.07
CA ASP A 245 13.92 1.27 18.21
C ASP A 245 14.38 2.71 18.46
N ALA A 246 14.78 3.08 19.69
CA ALA A 246 15.13 4.46 20.07
C ALA A 246 16.12 5.17 19.10
N ALA A 247 17.03 4.43 18.45
CA ALA A 247 17.96 4.96 17.45
C ALA A 247 17.32 5.23 16.07
N THR A 248 16.33 4.44 15.67
CA THR A 248 15.56 4.54 14.42
C THR A 248 14.29 5.39 14.57
N LEU A 249 13.69 5.42 15.76
CA LEU A 249 12.51 6.20 16.11
C LEU A 249 12.74 7.68 15.84
N GLY A 250 13.89 8.18 16.31
CA GLY A 250 14.27 9.57 16.09
C GLY A 250 14.52 9.92 14.62
N LYS A 251 14.75 8.95 13.73
CA LYS A 251 14.91 9.18 12.29
C LYS A 251 13.58 9.10 11.54
N ALA A 252 12.76 8.09 11.83
CA ALA A 252 11.46 7.91 11.17
C ALA A 252 10.46 9.00 11.59
N VAL A 253 10.35 9.27 12.90
CA VAL A 253 9.51 10.37 13.39
C VAL A 253 10.03 11.73 12.90
N LEU A 254 11.34 11.91 12.80
CA LEU A 254 11.92 13.11 12.20
C LEU A 254 11.51 13.23 10.74
N ALA A 255 11.58 12.16 9.94
CA ALA A 255 11.16 12.19 8.55
C ALA A 255 9.68 12.61 8.41
N ASP A 256 8.76 11.91 9.08
CA ASP A 256 7.32 12.23 9.01
C ASP A 256 6.99 13.65 9.49
N VAL A 257 7.60 14.07 10.61
CA VAL A 257 7.38 15.42 11.18
C VAL A 257 8.06 16.50 10.34
N SER A 258 9.25 16.26 9.79
CA SER A 258 9.97 17.21 8.93
C SER A 258 9.33 17.33 7.55
N GLU A 259 8.79 16.24 7.00
CA GLU A 259 7.99 16.25 5.77
C GLU A 259 6.60 16.87 6.02
N GLY A 260 6.17 16.94 7.27
CA GLY A 260 4.87 17.49 7.68
C GLY A 260 3.71 16.66 7.18
N LYS A 261 3.89 15.34 7.07
CA LYS A 261 2.92 14.43 6.50
C LYS A 261 1.81 14.12 7.51
N PRO A 262 0.52 14.29 7.16
CA PRO A 262 -0.56 13.96 8.07
C PRO A 262 -0.69 12.44 8.23
N SER A 263 -0.54 11.94 9.46
CA SER A 263 -0.75 10.53 9.81
C SER A 263 -1.76 10.37 10.95
N LEU A 264 -2.40 9.20 11.04
CA LEU A 264 -3.44 8.95 12.04
C LEU A 264 -2.91 9.02 13.49
N PRO A 265 -1.75 8.44 13.84
CA PRO A 265 -1.18 8.58 15.17
C PRO A 265 -0.94 10.04 15.55
N LEU A 266 -0.42 10.84 14.61
CA LEU A 266 -0.12 12.25 14.81
C LEU A 266 -1.41 13.06 15.02
N ALA A 267 -2.43 12.88 14.18
CA ALA A 267 -3.73 13.55 14.32
C ALA A 267 -4.36 13.31 15.71
N ILE A 268 -4.32 12.06 16.20
CA ILE A 268 -4.85 11.70 17.52
C ILE A 268 -4.05 12.38 18.63
N ALA A 269 -2.72 12.40 18.52
CA ALA A 269 -1.85 13.01 19.52
C ALA A 269 -2.07 14.53 19.62
N LEU A 270 -2.11 15.23 18.48
CA LEU A 270 -2.35 16.67 18.40
C LEU A 270 -3.73 17.07 18.94
N LYS A 271 -4.73 16.18 18.79
CA LYS A 271 -6.06 16.36 19.39
C LYS A 271 -6.04 16.18 20.91
N ARG A 272 -5.30 15.19 21.42
CA ARG A 272 -5.27 14.86 22.86
C ARG A 272 -4.36 15.75 23.69
N LEU A 273 -3.29 16.27 23.09
CA LEU A 273 -2.34 17.16 23.73
C LEU A 273 -2.14 18.40 22.85
N PRO A 274 -3.05 19.39 22.91
CA PRO A 274 -3.00 20.59 22.05
C PRO A 274 -1.65 21.32 22.00
N PRO A 275 -0.86 21.41 23.10
CA PRO A 275 0.48 22.00 23.04
C PRO A 275 1.45 21.31 22.05
N LEU A 276 1.19 20.06 21.63
CA LEU A 276 2.00 19.41 20.60
C LEU A 276 1.88 20.08 19.23
N ARG A 277 0.81 20.86 18.97
CA ARG A 277 0.65 21.58 17.68
C ARG A 277 1.72 22.65 17.52
N GLU A 278 1.96 23.43 18.56
CA GLU A 278 3.01 24.47 18.57
C GLU A 278 4.41 23.83 18.49
N GLU A 279 4.62 22.73 19.22
CA GLU A 279 5.88 21.98 19.17
C GLU A 279 6.15 21.43 17.75
N MET A 280 5.15 20.82 17.11
CA MET A 280 5.26 20.35 15.73
C MET A 280 5.51 21.51 14.75
N ALA A 281 4.82 22.64 14.89
CA ALA A 281 5.05 23.83 14.06
C ALA A 281 6.49 24.35 14.19
N SER A 282 7.05 24.31 15.40
CA SER A 282 8.43 24.69 15.67
C SER A 282 9.46 23.71 15.12
N LEU A 283 9.09 22.44 14.91
CA LEU A 283 9.93 21.41 14.29
C LEU A 283 9.91 21.50 12.76
N LEU A 284 8.77 21.87 12.18
CA LEU A 284 8.60 22.13 10.74
C LEU A 284 9.37 23.38 10.27
N ARG A 285 9.64 24.31 11.18
CA ARG A 285 10.37 25.56 10.92
C ARG A 285 11.48 25.71 11.98
N PRO A 286 12.57 24.94 11.86
CA PRO A 286 13.67 25.03 12.81
C PRO A 286 14.28 26.44 12.80
N GLU A 287 14.78 26.89 13.95
CA GLU A 287 15.40 28.21 14.04
C GLU A 287 16.67 28.28 13.19
N PRO A 288 16.95 29.41 12.53
CA PRO A 288 18.18 29.61 11.79
C PRO A 288 19.42 29.36 12.68
N GLY A 289 20.29 28.44 12.27
CA GLY A 289 21.50 28.09 13.01
C GLY A 289 21.35 26.94 14.03
N ALA A 290 20.16 26.36 14.17
CA ALA A 290 19.99 25.14 14.97
C ALA A 290 20.86 24.00 14.41
N SER A 291 21.64 23.38 15.27
CA SER A 291 22.43 22.19 14.92
C SER A 291 21.50 21.00 14.67
N GLU A 292 21.95 20.05 13.84
CA GLU A 292 21.17 18.83 13.61
C GLU A 292 20.91 18.04 14.90
N ASP A 293 21.83 18.08 15.87
CA ASP A 293 21.68 17.40 17.15
C ASP A 293 20.58 18.01 18.02
N GLU A 294 20.43 19.33 18.00
CA GLU A 294 19.33 20.03 18.68
C GLU A 294 17.98 19.67 18.07
N VAL A 295 17.89 19.66 16.73
CA VAL A 295 16.67 19.24 16.03
C VAL A 295 16.32 17.79 16.39
N ARG A 296 17.30 16.87 16.34
CA ARG A 296 17.12 15.46 16.73
C ARG A 296 16.66 15.33 18.18
N ALA A 297 17.21 16.12 19.10
CA ALA A 297 16.82 16.10 20.51
C ALA A 297 15.38 16.56 20.70
N ARG A 298 14.96 17.64 20.02
CA ARG A 298 13.58 18.14 20.05
C ARG A 298 12.60 17.12 19.47
N VAL A 299 12.93 16.46 18.37
CA VAL A 299 12.08 15.39 17.82
C VAL A 299 11.95 14.20 18.76
N ARG A 300 13.04 13.78 19.43
CA ARG A 300 12.95 12.72 20.44
C ARG A 300 12.04 13.11 21.60
N ALA A 301 12.11 14.37 22.06
CA ALA A 301 11.23 14.89 23.10
C ALA A 301 9.75 14.89 22.64
N PHE A 302 9.49 15.38 21.42
CA PHE A 302 8.18 15.34 20.79
C PHE A 302 7.63 13.92 20.70
N ALA A 303 8.41 12.97 20.18
CA ALA A 303 8.04 11.56 20.06
C ALA A 303 7.71 10.92 21.42
N ALA A 304 8.50 11.23 22.46
CA ALA A 304 8.26 10.73 23.81
C ALA A 304 6.95 11.29 24.40
N ARG A 305 6.65 12.57 24.17
CA ARG A 305 5.38 13.19 24.59
C ARG A 305 4.20 12.61 23.81
N LEU A 306 4.33 12.48 22.50
CA LEU A 306 3.33 11.87 21.61
C LEU A 306 2.98 10.46 22.10
N SER A 307 3.99 9.64 22.41
CA SER A 307 3.80 8.27 22.89
C SER A 307 2.98 8.22 24.18
N ARG A 308 3.17 9.18 25.09
CA ARG A 308 2.42 9.28 26.36
C ARG A 308 0.96 9.70 26.20
N THR A 309 0.55 10.22 25.03
CA THR A 309 -0.86 10.56 24.76
C THR A 309 -1.76 9.33 24.53
N GLY A 310 -1.17 8.14 24.43
CA GLY A 310 -1.86 6.91 24.04
C GLY A 310 -2.39 6.93 22.60
N ALA A 311 -1.87 7.81 21.75
CA ALA A 311 -2.28 7.94 20.35
C ALA A 311 -1.94 6.68 19.54
N LEU A 312 -0.76 6.09 19.73
CA LEU A 312 -0.35 4.86 19.04
C LEU A 312 -1.34 3.72 19.31
N GLY A 313 -1.67 3.48 20.59
CA GLY A 313 -2.66 2.46 20.96
C GLY A 313 -4.06 2.76 20.42
N ALA A 314 -4.43 4.02 20.22
CA ALA A 314 -5.71 4.40 19.64
C ALA A 314 -5.74 4.19 18.11
N ALA A 315 -4.67 4.56 17.41
CA ALA A 315 -4.51 4.29 15.97
C ALA A 315 -4.49 2.78 15.70
N ARG A 316 -3.81 1.98 16.56
CA ARG A 316 -3.83 0.52 16.49
C ARG A 316 -5.25 -0.05 16.58
N ARG A 317 -6.08 0.42 17.51
CA ARG A 317 -7.49 0.00 17.62
C ARG A 317 -8.32 0.36 16.40
N ILE A 318 -8.01 1.48 15.72
CA ILE A 318 -8.68 1.83 14.47
C ILE A 318 -8.24 0.88 13.36
N ALA A 319 -6.95 0.56 13.25
CA ALA A 319 -6.45 -0.43 12.30
C ALA A 319 -7.05 -1.82 12.52
N GLU A 320 -7.24 -2.23 13.79
CA GLU A 320 -7.94 -3.49 14.14
C GLU A 320 -9.40 -3.48 13.68
N LYS A 321 -10.11 -2.36 13.85
CA LYS A 321 -11.48 -2.21 13.34
C LYS A 321 -11.54 -2.31 11.82
N GLU A 322 -10.63 -1.66 11.10
CA GLU A 322 -10.54 -1.78 9.63
C GLU A 322 -10.26 -3.22 9.20
N ARG A 323 -9.34 -3.91 9.87
CA ARG A 323 -9.05 -5.33 9.63
C ARG A 323 -10.30 -6.18 9.83
N ASP A 324 -11.00 -6.02 10.95
CA ASP A 324 -12.18 -6.83 11.27
C ASP A 324 -13.32 -6.55 10.30
N ALA A 325 -13.47 -5.29 9.91
CA ALA A 325 -14.38 -4.85 8.87
C ALA A 325 -14.01 -5.48 7.50
N ALA A 326 -12.72 -5.66 7.19
CA ALA A 326 -12.28 -6.38 5.99
C ALA A 326 -12.66 -7.87 6.08
N LEU A 327 -12.42 -8.51 7.23
CA LEU A 327 -12.78 -9.92 7.45
C LEU A 327 -14.29 -10.16 7.31
N ALA A 328 -15.11 -9.27 7.85
CA ALA A 328 -16.57 -9.34 7.71
C ALA A 328 -17.02 -9.24 6.24
N ALA A 329 -16.35 -8.40 5.43
CA ALA A 329 -16.65 -8.30 4.00
C ALA A 329 -16.44 -9.64 3.25
N LEU A 330 -15.51 -10.48 3.71
CA LEU A 330 -15.28 -11.81 3.11
C LEU A 330 -16.41 -12.81 3.38
N GLU A 331 -17.34 -12.56 4.30
CA GLU A 331 -18.48 -13.45 4.56
C GLU A 331 -19.38 -13.61 3.32
N ARG A 332 -19.39 -12.62 2.43
CA ARG A 332 -20.12 -12.65 1.15
C ARG A 332 -19.33 -13.27 0.00
N VAL A 333 -18.09 -13.69 0.24
CA VAL A 333 -17.24 -14.38 -0.75
C VAL A 333 -17.40 -15.90 -0.56
N PRO A 334 -17.50 -16.69 -1.66
CA PRO A 334 -17.63 -18.14 -1.57
C PRO A 334 -16.61 -18.77 -0.62
N GLN A 335 -17.09 -19.67 0.26
CA GLN A 335 -16.23 -20.38 1.19
C GLN A 335 -15.24 -21.27 0.47
N GLY A 336 -13.99 -21.27 0.94
CA GLY A 336 -12.93 -22.13 0.44
C GLY A 336 -11.55 -21.62 0.85
N SER A 337 -10.53 -22.45 0.61
CA SER A 337 -9.14 -22.19 1.03
C SER A 337 -8.60 -20.83 0.59
N THR A 338 -8.99 -20.33 -0.59
CA THR A 338 -8.54 -19.03 -1.09
C THR A 338 -9.18 -17.85 -0.35
N ARG A 339 -10.46 -17.95 0.05
CA ARG A 339 -11.09 -16.94 0.92
C ARG A 339 -10.38 -16.88 2.26
N ASP A 340 -10.05 -18.04 2.82
CA ASP A 340 -9.37 -18.11 4.10
C ASP A 340 -7.94 -17.55 3.98
N LEU A 341 -7.26 -17.78 2.85
CA LEU A 341 -5.96 -17.15 2.58
C LEU A 341 -6.06 -15.62 2.47
N LEU A 342 -7.13 -15.06 1.86
CA LEU A 342 -7.39 -13.62 1.87
C LEU A 342 -7.55 -13.07 3.30
N ALA A 343 -8.28 -13.80 4.15
CA ALA A 343 -8.42 -13.44 5.56
C ALA A 343 -7.08 -13.45 6.31
N HIS A 344 -6.21 -14.43 6.03
CA HIS A 344 -4.86 -14.46 6.60
C HIS A 344 -4.00 -13.30 6.12
N VAL A 345 -4.04 -12.97 4.82
CA VAL A 345 -3.35 -11.80 4.27
C VAL A 345 -3.80 -10.53 5.01
N ALA A 346 -5.10 -10.31 5.20
CA ALA A 346 -5.60 -9.14 5.92
C ALA A 346 -5.10 -9.05 7.37
N ARG A 347 -5.07 -10.17 8.10
CA ARG A 347 -4.50 -10.22 9.46
C ARG A 347 -3.00 -9.91 9.46
N ALA A 348 -2.28 -10.45 8.50
CA ALA A 348 -0.85 -10.25 8.30
C ALA A 348 -0.46 -8.80 7.97
N LEU A 349 -1.34 -8.03 7.31
CA LEU A 349 -1.07 -6.62 6.99
C LEU A 349 -0.98 -5.74 8.24
N LEU A 350 -1.68 -6.10 9.32
CA LEU A 350 -1.61 -5.38 10.60
C LEU A 350 -0.37 -5.76 11.43
N SER A 351 0.01 -7.05 11.42
CA SER A 351 1.06 -7.60 12.28
C SER A 351 2.48 -7.42 11.71
N ARG A 352 2.74 -6.34 10.97
CA ARG A 352 4.05 -6.15 10.33
C ARG A 352 5.12 -5.98 11.40
N SER A 353 6.19 -6.74 11.25
CA SER A 353 7.51 -6.49 11.83
C SER A 353 8.43 -6.14 10.65
N HIS A 354 9.42 -5.26 10.85
CA HIS A 354 10.37 -4.89 9.81
C HIS A 354 11.04 -6.12 9.17
#